data_AF-A0A7V5C3A9-F1
#
_entry.id   AF-A0A7V5C3A9-F1
#
_cell.length_a   1.000
_cell.length_b   1.000
_cell.length_c   1.000
_cell.angle_alpha   90.00
_cell.angle_beta   90.00
_cell.angle_gamma   90.00
#
_symmetry.space_group_name_H-M   'P 1'
#
loop_
_entity.id
_entity.type
_entity.pdbx_description
1 polymer ?
#
loop_
_entity_poly.entity_id
_entity_poly.type
_entity_poly.pdbx_seq_one_letter_code
_entity_poly.pdbx_strand_id
1 'polypeptide(L)' 'MPLASIFPNNPQILTKNIEYKAKTLLGKPYVWGATGPKCFDCSGFTQKVYRSVGINLPRVSRSQAKVG' A
#
# COMPACT_ATOMS: atom_id res chain seq x y z
N MET A 1 -14.79 -7.36 -29.15
CA MET A 1 -14.50 -6.16 -28.31
C MET A 1 -13.89 -6.65 -26.99
N PRO A 2 -12.64 -6.32 -26.64
CA PRO A 2 -12.04 -6.82 -25.40
C PRO A 2 -12.07 -5.74 -24.30
N LEU A 3 -12.70 -6.06 -23.17
CA LEU A 3 -12.61 -5.31 -21.91
C LEU A 3 -12.08 -6.25 -20.80
N ALA A 4 -10.81 -6.66 -20.93
CA ALA A 4 -10.06 -7.35 -19.89
C ALA A 4 -8.69 -6.66 -19.82
N SER A 5 -8.54 -5.62 -18.99
CA SER A 5 -8.17 -5.69 -17.57
C SER A 5 -6.74 -5.18 -17.40
N ILE A 6 -6.65 -3.93 -16.95
CA ILE A 6 -5.50 -3.04 -16.83
C ILE A 6 -4.62 -3.41 -15.60
N PHE A 7 -4.42 -4.71 -15.35
CA PHE A 7 -3.50 -5.16 -14.32
C PHE A 7 -2.36 -5.91 -15.00
N PRO A 8 -1.13 -5.39 -14.95
CA PRO A 8 0.01 -6.14 -15.45
C PRO A 8 0.15 -7.37 -14.56
N ASN A 9 -0.12 -8.55 -15.11
CA ASN A 9 0.19 -9.86 -14.53
C ASN A 9 1.72 -10.10 -14.44
N ASN A 10 2.51 -9.02 -14.30
CA ASN A 10 3.95 -9.04 -14.20
C ASN A 10 4.36 -8.58 -12.80
N PRO A 11 4.85 -9.49 -11.94
CA PRO A 11 5.25 -9.16 -10.56
C PRO A 11 6.31 -8.05 -10.49
N GLN A 12 7.13 -7.89 -11.52
CA GLN A 12 8.14 -6.82 -11.61
C GLN A 12 7.52 -5.42 -11.59
N ILE A 13 6.38 -5.24 -12.27
CA ILE A 13 5.70 -3.94 -12.38
C ILE A 13 4.96 -3.63 -11.07
N LEU A 14 4.37 -4.64 -10.44
CA LEU A 14 3.72 -4.51 -9.13
C LEU A 14 4.72 -4.08 -8.06
N THR A 15 5.87 -4.73 -7.97
CA THR A 15 6.93 -4.36 -7.01
C THR A 15 7.43 -2.94 -7.25
N LYS A 16 7.67 -2.55 -8.51
CA LYS A 16 8.06 -1.17 -8.84
C LYS A 16 7.01 -0.13 -8.44
N ASN A 17 5.72 -0.44 -8.59
CA ASN A 17 4.63 0.46 -8.19
C ASN A 17 4.54 0.61 -6.67
N ILE A 18 4.70 -0.49 -5.93
CA ILE A 18 4.78 -0.50 -4.46
C ILE A 18 5.96 0.37 -3.99
N GLU A 19 7.16 0.12 -4.53
CA GLU A 19 8.36 0.88 -4.19
C GLU A 19 8.23 2.37 -4.51
N TYR A 20 7.73 2.70 -5.71
CA TYR A 20 7.50 4.08 -6.11
C TYR A 20 6.53 4.76 -5.14
N LYS A 21 5.40 4.10 -4.81
CA LYS A 21 4.43 4.67 -3.89
C LYS A 21 4.98 4.85 -2.49
N ALA A 22 5.73 3.87 -1.98
CA ALA A 22 6.42 3.97 -0.71
C ALA A 22 7.38 5.16 -0.67
N LYS A 23 8.17 5.37 -1.75
CA LYS A 23 9.08 6.50 -1.89
C LYS A 23 8.36 7.85 -1.88
N THR A 24 7.19 7.97 -2.52
CA THR A 24 6.39 9.22 -2.50
C THR A 24 5.87 9.62 -1.10
N LEU A 25 5.88 8.69 -0.15
CA LEU A 25 5.42 8.89 1.21
C LEU A 25 6.58 9.08 2.20
N LEU A 26 7.83 9.04 1.74
CA LEU A 26 9.01 9.34 2.54
C LEU A 26 8.97 10.79 3.05
N GLY A 27 9.48 10.99 4.27
CA GLY A 27 9.50 12.31 4.92
C GLY A 27 8.19 12.71 5.60
N LYS A 28 7.13 11.89 5.51
CA LYS A 28 5.89 12.16 6.23
C LYS A 28 6.03 11.84 7.72
N PRO A 29 5.52 12.70 8.62
CA PRO A 29 5.62 12.47 10.05
C PRO A 29 4.87 11.22 10.47
N TYR A 30 5.53 10.42 11.33
CA TYR A 30 4.92 9.27 11.97
C TYR A 30 4.00 9.74 13.10
N VAL A 31 2.73 9.36 13.05
CA VAL A 31 1.76 9.67 14.11
C VAL A 31 0.98 8.41 14.42
N TRP A 32 1.02 7.99 15.69
CA TRP A 32 0.30 6.82 16.16
C TRP A 32 -1.20 6.94 15.86
N GLY A 33 -1.80 5.92 15.24
CA GLY A 33 -3.21 5.91 14.86
C GLY A 33 -3.55 6.69 13.58
N ALA A 34 -2.59 7.37 12.95
CA ALA A 34 -2.84 8.12 11.72
C ALA A 34 -2.89 7.20 10.48
N THR A 35 -3.87 7.42 9.61
CA THR A 35 -4.09 6.62 8.38
C THR A 35 -3.84 7.40 7.09
N GLY A 36 -3.27 8.60 7.19
CA GLY A 36 -3.01 9.51 6.07
C GLY A 36 -4.12 10.53 5.80
N PRO A 37 -3.92 11.41 4.79
CA PRO A 37 -2.78 11.44 3.87
C PRO A 37 -1.56 12.26 4.37
N LYS A 38 -1.69 13.02 5.47
CA LYS A 38 -0.63 13.90 5.96
C LYS A 38 0.37 13.19 6.90
N CYS A 39 -0.13 12.35 7.79
CA CYS A 39 0.68 11.58 8.75
C CYS A 39 0.27 10.10 8.68
N PHE A 40 1.20 9.19 8.94
CA PHE A 40 0.93 7.75 8.88
C PHE A 40 1.50 7.04 10.11
N ASP A 41 0.82 5.98 10.54
CA ASP A 41 1.43 4.96 11.39
C ASP A 41 1.95 3.79 10.55
N CYS A 42 2.60 2.82 11.21
CA CYS A 42 3.24 1.69 10.55
C CYS A 42 2.28 0.89 9.66
N SER A 43 1.07 0.62 10.16
CA SER A 43 0.04 -0.14 9.46
C SER A 43 -0.74 0.66 8.43
N GLY A 44 -0.90 1.97 8.63
CA GLY A 44 -1.56 2.89 7.72
C GLY A 44 -0.69 3.17 6.50
N PHE A 45 0.63 3.22 6.69
CA PHE A 45 1.60 3.31 5.60
C PHE A 45 1.54 2.06 4.70
N THR A 46 1.69 0.86 5.27
CA THR A 46 1.62 -0.40 4.50
C THR A 46 0.28 -0.53 3.80
N GLN A 47 -0.83 -0.28 4.49
CA GLN A 47 -2.16 -0.31 3.88
C GLN A 47 -2.26 0.65 2.68
N LYS A 48 -1.71 1.86 2.77
CA LYS A 48 -1.78 2.85 1.68
C LYS A 48 -0.97 2.43 0.46
N VAL A 49 0.19 1.81 0.66
CA VAL A 49 1.05 1.33 -0.41
C VAL A 49 0.44 0.10 -1.09
N TYR A 50 -0.04 -0.88 -0.32
CA TYR A 50 -0.66 -2.08 -0.91
C TYR A 50 -2.00 -1.77 -1.60
N ARG A 51 -2.75 -0.78 -1.10
CA ARG A 51 -3.96 -0.31 -1.79
C ARG A 51 -3.69 0.27 -3.17
N SER A 52 -2.49 0.78 -3.47
CA SER A 52 -2.20 1.29 -4.83
C SER A 52 -2.06 0.20 -5.87
N VAL A 53 -1.87 -1.06 -5.44
CA VAL A 53 -1.84 -2.23 -6.32
C VAL A 53 -3.09 -3.11 -6.16
N GLY A 54 -4.14 -2.58 -5.52
CA GLY A 54 -5.42 -3.29 -5.33
C GLY A 54 -5.47 -4.27 -4.16
N ILE A 55 -4.40 -4.37 -3.35
CA ILE A 55 -4.36 -5.26 -2.17
C ILE A 55 -4.89 -4.50 -0.96
N ASN A 56 -5.98 -5.00 -0.36
CA ASN A 56 -6.61 -4.36 0.78
C ASN A 56 -6.16 -5.03 2.09
N LEU A 57 -5.28 -4.34 2.83
CA LEU A 57 -4.79 -4.81 4.12
C LEU A 57 -5.66 -4.30 5.28
N PRO A 58 -5.82 -5.07 6.37
CA PRO A 58 -6.51 -4.60 7.58
C PRO A 58 -5.75 -3.44 8.23
N ARG A 59 -6.46 -2.62 9.02
CA ARG A 59 -5.91 -1.40 9.62
C ARG A 59 -4.83 -1.66 10.67
N VAL A 60 -4.84 -2.81 11.32
CA VAL A 60 -3.97 -3.13 12.47
C VAL A 60 -2.81 -4.00 12.02
N SER A 61 -1.58 -3.64 12.39
CA SER A 61 -0.36 -4.40 12.05
C SER A 61 -0.44 -5.88 12.46
N ARG A 62 -1.00 -6.18 13.64
CA ARG A 62 -1.25 -7.55 14.10
C ARG A 62 -2.19 -8.34 13.20
N SER A 63 -3.19 -7.69 12.62
CA SER A 63 -4.07 -8.32 11.64
C SER A 63 -3.37 -8.47 10.30
N GLN A 64 -2.53 -7.50 9.89
CA GLN A 64 -1.74 -7.57 8.67
C GLN A 64 -0.78 -8.77 8.69
N ALA A 65 -0.16 -9.07 9.83
CA ALA A 65 0.71 -10.23 9.99
C ALA A 65 -0.02 -11.59 9.85
N LYS A 66 -1.36 -11.60 9.94
CA LYS A 66 -2.19 -12.81 9.77
C LYS A 66 -2.74 -12.97 8.35
N VAL A 67 -2.60 -11.95 7.50
CA VAL A 67 -2.99 -12.01 6.08
C VAL A 67 -1.71 -12.06 5.25
N GLY A 68 -1.21 -13.28 5.06
CA GLY A 68 0.00 -13.60 4.31
C GLY A 68 0.05 -15.08 4.00
#